data_AF-A0AAN7FQV0-F1
#
_entry.id   AF-A0AAN7FQV0-F1
#
_cell.length_a   1.000
_cell.length_b   1.000
_cell.length_c   1.000
_cell.angle_alpha   90.00
_cell.angle_beta   90.00
_cell.angle_gamma   90.00
#
_symmetry.space_group_name_H-M   'P 1'
#
loop_
_entity.id
_entity.type
_entity.pdbx_description
1 polymer ?
#
loop_
_entity_poly.entity_id
_entity_poly.type
_entity_poly.pdbx_seq_one_letter_code
_entity_poly.pdbx_strand_id
1 'polypeptide(L)'
;MVLGTPFVVALLIYKWCRRHLSTYDSIEEFLESQNNFMPIRYSYSEIWKMTKGFKDKLGEGGYGSIYKGKLQSGRLVAIKMLDKSKAIGQDFINEVATIGRIHHMNVVQLIGFCAKGPNRALIYEFMPNGSLDKYIFSLEERIPLSVEKIYEISLGMARGIEYLHRGCDMQILHFDIKPHNILLDENFTPKVSNFELAKLYPIDNSIVSLTAARGTLGYIAPELFYKNIGGVSYKADVYSFGMLLLEMASKRKNFNALVNHSSQIYFPT
;
A
#
# COMPACT_ATOMS: atom_id res chain seq x y z
N MET A 1 -12.96 -6.66 50.65
CA MET A 1 -12.80 -7.17 49.27
C MET A 1 -12.25 -6.08 48.36
N VAL A 2 -10.94 -5.76 48.41
CA VAL A 2 -10.34 -4.75 47.48
C VAL A 2 -8.95 -5.19 46.95
N LEU A 3 -8.42 -6.34 47.39
CA LEU A 3 -7.07 -6.81 47.01
C LEU A 3 -7.03 -7.63 45.71
N GLY A 4 -8.17 -8.05 45.15
CA GLY A 4 -8.22 -8.89 43.94
C GLY A 4 -8.09 -8.11 42.63
N THR A 5 -8.53 -6.85 42.60
CA THR A 5 -8.53 -6.01 41.39
C THR A 5 -7.14 -5.63 40.88
N PRO A 6 -6.15 -5.22 41.69
CA PRO A 6 -4.80 -4.91 41.17
C PRO A 6 -4.07 -6.16 40.67
N PHE A 7 -4.30 -7.33 41.28
CA PHE A 7 -3.70 -8.59 40.83
C PHE A 7 -4.26 -9.05 39.48
N VAL A 8 -5.57 -8.93 39.28
CA VAL A 8 -6.21 -9.23 37.99
C VAL A 8 -5.72 -8.25 36.91
N VAL A 9 -5.63 -6.96 37.21
CA VAL A 9 -5.09 -5.96 36.26
C VAL A 9 -3.63 -6.27 35.90
N ALA A 10 -2.78 -6.61 36.88
CA ALA A 10 -1.39 -6.99 36.63
C ALA A 10 -1.28 -8.27 35.77
N LEU A 11 -2.10 -9.28 36.03
CA LEU A 11 -2.17 -10.50 35.21
C LEU A 11 -2.67 -10.23 33.79
N LEU A 12 -3.64 -9.32 33.62
CA LEU A 12 -4.13 -8.91 32.32
C LEU A 12 -3.06 -8.14 31.53
N ILE A 13 -2.37 -7.21 32.17
CA ILE A 13 -1.22 -6.50 31.57
C ILE A 13 -0.12 -7.50 31.19
N TYR A 14 0.24 -8.42 32.08
CA TYR A 14 1.24 -9.45 31.81
C TYR A 14 0.85 -10.34 30.63
N LYS A 15 -0.39 -10.86 30.60
CA LYS A 15 -0.88 -11.67 29.48
C LYS A 15 -0.93 -10.88 28.17
N TRP A 16 -1.30 -9.60 28.24
CA TRP A 16 -1.36 -8.72 27.09
C TRP A 16 0.04 -8.42 26.53
N CYS A 17 1.00 -8.06 27.39
CA CYS A 17 2.39 -7.87 27.03
C CYS A 17 3.01 -9.14 26.44
N ARG A 18 2.78 -10.31 27.06
CA ARG A 18 3.31 -11.59 26.58
C ARG A 18 2.72 -11.99 25.22
N ARG A 19 1.43 -11.75 24.99
CA ARG A 19 0.79 -11.96 23.68
C ARG A 19 1.36 -11.05 22.61
N HIS A 20 1.59 -9.77 22.93
CA HIS A 20 2.21 -8.84 21.99
C HIS A 20 3.62 -9.25 21.64
N LEU A 21 4.45 -9.62 22.62
CA LEU A 21 5.83 -10.06 22.40
C LEU A 21 5.88 -11.30 21.50
N SER A 22 5.08 -12.32 21.82
CA SER A 22 4.96 -13.54 21.02
C SER A 22 4.51 -13.29 19.57
N THR A 23 3.72 -12.24 19.33
CA THR A 23 3.35 -11.84 17.96
C THR A 23 4.53 -11.25 17.21
N TYR A 24 5.41 -10.48 17.86
CA TYR A 24 6.61 -9.96 17.22
C TYR A 24 7.59 -11.09 16.88
N ASP A 25 7.78 -12.03 17.81
CA ASP A 25 8.69 -13.16 17.64
C ASP A 25 8.30 -14.02 16.42
N SER A 26 7.00 -14.34 16.25
CA SER A 26 6.54 -15.14 15.10
C SER A 26 6.74 -14.47 13.75
N ILE A 27 6.78 -13.14 13.71
CA ILE A 27 6.98 -12.36 12.48
C ILE A 27 8.46 -12.29 12.14
N GLU A 28 9.31 -12.11 13.14
CA GLU A 28 10.75 -12.17 12.94
C GLU A 28 11.18 -13.57 12.47
N GLU A 29 10.65 -14.64 13.09
CA GLU A 29 10.86 -16.03 12.65
C GLU A 29 10.39 -16.28 11.22
N PHE A 30 9.19 -15.79 10.84
CA PHE A 30 8.69 -15.92 9.47
C PHE A 30 9.66 -15.25 8.47
N LEU A 31 10.13 -14.04 8.77
CA LEU A 31 11.02 -13.30 7.88
C LEU A 31 12.42 -13.95 7.77
N GLU A 32 12.91 -14.56 8.85
CA GLU A 32 14.18 -15.30 8.86
C GLU A 32 14.10 -16.61 8.06
N SER A 33 12.93 -17.25 8.03
CA SER A 33 12.70 -18.43 7.19
C SER A 33 12.76 -18.13 5.67
N GLN A 34 12.64 -16.86 5.27
CA GLN A 34 12.58 -16.42 3.87
C GLN A 34 13.94 -16.01 3.27
N ASN A 35 15.06 -16.46 3.89
CA ASN A 35 16.46 -16.03 3.68
C ASN A 35 17.06 -16.01 2.25
N ASN A 36 16.31 -16.28 1.18
CA ASN A 36 16.88 -16.41 -0.16
C ASN A 36 16.68 -15.24 -1.15
N PHE A 37 15.83 -14.22 -0.94
CA PHE A 37 15.82 -13.03 -1.82
C PHE A 37 15.23 -11.78 -1.14
N MET A 38 15.58 -10.60 -1.68
CA MET A 38 15.12 -9.23 -1.34
C MET A 38 13.73 -9.17 -0.68
N PRO A 39 13.52 -8.29 0.33
CA PRO A 39 14.22 -7.02 0.60
C PRO A 39 15.31 -7.06 1.69
N ILE A 40 16.17 -6.03 1.75
CA ILE A 40 17.25 -5.90 2.74
C ILE A 40 16.68 -5.66 4.15
N ARG A 41 17.10 -6.45 5.15
CA ARG A 41 16.74 -6.20 6.56
C ARG A 41 17.68 -5.15 7.16
N TYR A 42 17.11 -4.03 7.59
CA TYR A 42 17.80 -2.94 8.28
C TYR A 42 17.48 -2.93 9.77
N SER A 43 18.44 -2.48 10.57
CA SER A 43 18.24 -2.16 11.98
C SER A 43 17.55 -0.80 12.15
N TYR A 44 16.84 -0.62 13.27
CA TYR A 44 16.25 0.68 13.61
C TYR A 44 17.29 1.81 13.69
N SER A 45 18.53 1.52 14.11
CA SER A 45 19.61 2.52 14.13
C SER A 45 19.96 3.00 12.72
N GLU A 46 19.96 2.11 11.75
CA GLU A 46 20.17 2.49 10.34
C GLU A 46 19.00 3.33 9.82
N ILE A 47 17.76 2.96 10.15
CA ILE A 47 16.57 3.77 9.81
C ILE A 47 16.68 5.18 10.38
N TRP A 48 17.04 5.30 11.66
CA TRP A 48 17.26 6.59 12.32
C TRP A 48 18.34 7.44 11.61
N LYS A 49 19.45 6.81 11.20
CA LYS A 49 20.52 7.48 10.45
C LYS A 49 20.05 7.91 9.06
N MET A 50 19.37 7.03 8.31
CA MET A 50 18.85 7.31 6.97
C MET A 50 17.88 8.49 6.95
N THR A 51 17.04 8.62 7.98
CA THR A 51 16.05 9.70 8.11
C THR A 51 16.60 10.94 8.83
N LYS A 52 17.88 10.94 9.24
CA LYS A 52 18.50 11.99 10.06
C LYS A 52 17.66 12.33 11.30
N GLY A 53 17.19 11.30 12.00
CA GLY A 53 16.30 11.45 13.15
C GLY A 53 14.87 11.87 12.77
N PHE A 54 14.34 11.32 11.68
CA PHE A 54 12.97 11.56 11.20
C PHE A 54 12.65 13.03 10.87
N LYS A 55 13.65 13.77 10.37
CA LYS A 55 13.55 15.22 10.13
C LYS A 55 12.57 15.58 9.01
N ASP A 56 12.61 14.84 7.90
CA ASP A 56 11.90 15.19 6.68
C ASP A 56 10.63 14.32 6.54
N LYS A 57 9.52 14.75 7.17
CA LYS A 57 8.23 14.06 7.07
C LYS A 57 7.57 14.35 5.72
N LEU A 58 7.21 13.31 4.98
CA LEU A 58 6.54 13.39 3.67
C LEU A 58 5.02 13.31 3.79
N GLY A 59 4.51 12.63 4.81
CA GLY A 59 3.08 12.46 5.04
C GLY A 59 2.78 11.60 6.26
N GLU A 60 1.50 11.57 6.62
CA GLU A 60 0.94 10.77 7.70
C GLU A 60 -0.45 10.29 7.30
N GLY A 61 -0.76 9.04 7.61
CA GLY A 61 -2.07 8.46 7.34
C GLY A 61 -2.42 7.39 8.37
N GLY A 62 -3.54 6.68 8.14
CA GLY A 62 -4.05 5.67 9.07
C GLY A 62 -3.11 4.50 9.37
N TYR A 63 -2.04 4.36 8.57
CA TYR A 63 -1.07 3.27 8.60
C TYR A 63 0.33 3.72 9.05
N GLY A 64 0.46 4.97 9.49
CA GLY A 64 1.67 5.53 10.07
C GLY A 64 2.25 6.71 9.29
N SER A 65 3.52 7.00 9.56
CA SER A 65 4.20 8.20 9.06
C SER A 65 5.25 7.85 8.01
N ILE A 66 5.33 8.66 6.94
CA ILE A 66 6.28 8.47 5.85
C ILE A 66 7.34 9.57 5.93
N TYR A 67 8.60 9.18 5.84
CA TYR A 67 9.76 10.07 5.93
C TYR A 67 10.64 9.94 4.69
N LYS A 68 11.28 11.03 4.30
CA LYS A 68 12.36 11.00 3.32
C LYS A 68 13.63 10.52 4.00
N GLY A 69 14.35 9.63 3.34
CA GLY A 69 15.65 9.14 3.80
C GLY A 69 16.68 9.11 2.69
N LYS A 70 17.91 8.81 3.07
CA LYS A 70 19.04 8.62 2.15
C LYS A 70 19.83 7.38 2.57
N LEU A 71 20.00 6.44 1.65
CA LEU A 71 20.86 5.28 1.83
C LEU A 71 22.33 5.70 1.89
N GLN A 72 23.20 4.83 2.41
CA GLN A 72 24.66 5.06 2.42
C GLN A 72 25.21 5.27 0.99
N SER A 73 24.63 4.59 0.00
CA SER A 73 24.96 4.78 -1.43
C SER A 73 24.58 6.15 -1.97
N GLY A 74 23.83 6.95 -1.21
CA GLY A 74 23.33 8.25 -1.61
C GLY A 74 21.96 8.24 -2.30
N ARG A 75 21.41 7.06 -2.62
CA ARG A 75 20.05 6.91 -3.19
C ARG A 75 19.00 7.39 -2.18
N LEU A 76 18.07 8.22 -2.65
CA LEU A 76 16.93 8.68 -1.86
C LEU A 76 15.88 7.58 -1.70
N VAL A 77 15.26 7.52 -0.53
CA VAL A 77 14.25 6.53 -0.18
C VAL A 77 13.06 7.16 0.55
N ALA A 78 11.90 6.50 0.46
CA ALA A 78 10.74 6.79 1.27
C ALA A 78 10.62 5.71 2.37
N ILE A 79 10.62 6.13 3.62
CA ILE A 79 10.61 5.24 4.79
C ILE A 79 9.26 5.39 5.48
N LYS A 80 8.44 4.34 5.38
CA LYS A 80 7.14 4.26 6.04
C LYS A 80 7.30 3.60 7.40
N MET A 81 7.13 4.37 8.47
CA MET A 81 7.09 3.90 9.85
C MET A 81 5.67 3.45 10.16
N LEU A 82 5.51 2.20 10.60
CA LEU A 82 4.21 1.63 10.92
C LEU A 82 3.84 1.87 12.38
N ASP A 83 2.58 2.24 12.64
CA ASP A 83 2.10 2.55 13.98
C ASP A 83 2.02 1.31 14.90
N LYS A 84 2.45 1.50 16.16
CA LYS A 84 2.58 0.47 17.19
C LYS A 84 1.27 -0.24 17.56
N SER A 85 0.12 0.40 17.35
CA SER A 85 -1.20 -0.11 17.73
C SER A 85 -1.97 -0.79 16.60
N LYS A 86 -1.55 -0.58 15.34
CA LYS A 86 -2.28 -1.01 14.13
C LYS A 86 -1.49 -1.87 13.18
N ALA A 87 -0.20 -2.09 13.43
CA ALA A 87 0.55 -3.18 12.80
C ALA A 87 0.04 -4.53 13.33
N ILE A 88 -1.20 -4.90 12.95
CA ILE A 88 -1.59 -6.30 12.86
C ILE A 88 -0.51 -6.91 11.98
N GLY A 89 0.31 -7.78 12.55
CA GLY A 89 1.52 -8.27 11.92
C GLY A 89 1.32 -8.79 10.50
N GLN A 90 0.10 -9.21 10.19
CA GLN A 90 -0.32 -9.71 8.89
C GLN A 90 -0.18 -8.71 7.74
N ASP A 91 -0.50 -7.43 7.91
CA ASP A 91 -0.42 -6.48 6.78
C ASP A 91 1.03 -6.17 6.42
N PHE A 92 1.88 -6.03 7.44
CA PHE A 92 3.33 -5.92 7.25
C PHE A 92 3.93 -7.18 6.61
N ILE A 93 3.56 -8.38 7.10
CA ILE A 93 4.00 -9.63 6.48
C ILE A 93 3.51 -9.70 5.04
N ASN A 94 2.24 -9.40 4.77
CA ASN A 94 1.67 -9.44 3.43
C ASN A 94 2.45 -8.53 2.51
N GLU A 95 2.73 -7.29 2.91
CA GLU A 95 3.45 -6.33 2.09
C GLU A 95 4.88 -6.85 1.81
N VAL A 96 5.66 -7.21 2.83
CA VAL A 96 7.02 -7.75 2.64
C VAL A 96 7.03 -9.02 1.79
N ALA A 97 6.09 -9.95 2.01
CA ALA A 97 6.01 -11.21 1.26
C ALA A 97 5.51 -11.02 -0.18
N THR A 98 4.68 -10.00 -0.43
CA THR A 98 4.12 -9.73 -1.77
C THR A 98 5.09 -8.90 -2.61
N ILE A 99 5.42 -7.68 -2.16
CA ILE A 99 6.20 -6.72 -2.98
C ILE A 99 7.71 -6.98 -2.89
N GLY A 100 8.20 -7.71 -1.88
CA GLY A 100 9.64 -7.87 -1.65
C GLY A 100 10.40 -8.53 -2.81
N ARG A 101 9.71 -9.41 -3.56
CA ARG A 101 10.28 -10.13 -4.71
C ARG A 101 9.95 -9.49 -6.06
N ILE A 102 9.15 -8.42 -6.08
CA ILE A 102 8.67 -7.79 -7.31
C ILE A 102 9.66 -6.75 -7.81
N HIS A 103 10.00 -6.86 -9.09
CA HIS A 103 10.85 -5.90 -9.78
C HIS A 103 10.25 -5.59 -11.15
N HIS A 104 9.57 -4.45 -11.26
CA HIS A 104 8.94 -4.01 -12.51
C HIS A 104 9.01 -2.49 -12.64
N MET A 105 9.15 -1.98 -13.86
CA MET A 105 9.32 -0.53 -14.09
C MET A 105 8.11 0.31 -13.64
N ASN A 106 6.91 -0.31 -13.64
CA ASN A 106 5.65 0.33 -13.22
C ASN A 106 5.13 -0.15 -11.86
N VAL A 107 6.00 -0.69 -11.00
CA VAL A 107 5.67 -1.08 -9.62
C VAL A 107 6.76 -0.51 -8.71
N VAL A 108 6.37 0.09 -7.58
CA VAL A 108 7.32 0.67 -6.64
C VAL A 108 8.15 -0.45 -5.99
N GLN A 109 9.47 -0.28 -6.03
CA GLN A 109 10.41 -1.23 -5.44
C GLN A 109 10.48 -1.10 -3.91
N LEU A 110 10.20 -2.20 -3.20
CA LEU A 110 10.56 -2.36 -1.80
C LEU A 110 12.05 -2.70 -1.71
N ILE A 111 12.86 -1.76 -1.23
CA ILE A 111 14.30 -1.92 -1.09
C ILE A 111 14.64 -2.71 0.17
N GLY A 112 13.94 -2.43 1.26
CA GLY A 112 14.25 -2.98 2.57
C GLY A 112 13.11 -2.89 3.56
N PHE A 113 13.30 -3.53 4.71
CA PHE A 113 12.40 -3.44 5.85
C PHE A 113 13.18 -3.40 7.17
N CYS A 114 12.55 -2.88 8.21
CA CYS A 114 12.97 -3.06 9.59
C CYS A 114 11.87 -3.82 10.33
N ALA A 115 12.23 -4.90 11.00
CA ALA A 115 11.35 -5.68 11.87
C ALA A 115 12.12 -6.01 13.14
N LYS A 116 12.02 -5.13 14.15
CA LYS A 116 12.60 -5.36 15.48
C LYS A 116 11.62 -4.93 16.57
N GLY A 117 10.96 -5.89 17.19
CA GLY A 117 9.90 -5.65 18.18
C GLY A 117 8.85 -4.66 17.64
N PRO A 118 8.50 -3.58 18.36
CA PRO A 118 7.49 -2.62 17.92
C PRO A 118 7.97 -1.69 16.78
N ASN A 119 9.26 -1.71 16.45
CA ASN A 119 9.83 -0.82 15.45
C ASN A 119 9.79 -1.49 14.08
N ARG A 120 8.76 -1.14 13.31
CA ARG A 120 8.57 -1.64 11.96
C ARG A 120 8.62 -0.53 10.93
N ALA A 121 9.37 -0.77 9.87
CA ALA A 121 9.48 0.16 8.77
C ALA A 121 9.58 -0.56 7.43
N LEU A 122 9.08 0.09 6.38
CA LEU A 122 9.25 -0.31 5.00
C LEU A 122 10.01 0.79 4.27
N ILE A 123 10.98 0.40 3.45
CA ILE A 123 11.92 1.29 2.77
C ILE A 123 11.71 1.11 1.28
N TYR A 124 11.09 2.12 0.67
CA TYR A 124 10.78 2.16 -0.75
C TYR A 124 11.73 3.09 -1.49
N GLU A 125 11.86 2.90 -2.79
CA GLU A 125 12.41 3.93 -3.66
C GLU A 125 11.62 5.24 -3.54
N PHE A 126 12.34 6.38 -3.53
CA PHE A 126 11.70 7.68 -3.40
C PHE A 126 11.14 8.15 -4.74
N MET A 127 9.87 8.57 -4.75
CA MET A 127 9.15 9.06 -5.93
C MET A 127 9.03 10.59 -5.86
N PRO A 128 9.90 11.35 -6.56
CA PRO A 128 10.04 12.80 -6.37
C PRO A 128 8.80 13.61 -6.80
N ASN A 129 8.06 13.13 -7.80
CA ASN A 129 6.86 13.82 -8.28
C ASN A 129 5.62 13.51 -7.42
N GLY A 130 5.72 12.52 -6.53
CA GLY A 130 4.66 12.13 -5.61
C GLY A 130 3.51 11.41 -6.31
N SER A 131 2.32 11.49 -5.73
CA SER A 131 1.13 10.77 -6.19
C SER A 131 0.40 11.47 -7.34
N LEU A 132 -0.24 10.68 -8.19
CA LEU A 132 -0.94 11.13 -9.39
C LEU A 132 -2.17 11.98 -9.08
N ASP A 133 -2.84 11.75 -7.95
CA ASP A 133 -3.98 12.56 -7.47
C ASP A 133 -3.69 14.07 -7.44
N LYS A 134 -2.44 14.46 -7.13
CA LYS A 134 -1.97 15.86 -7.14
C LYS A 134 -2.03 16.51 -8.51
N TYR A 135 -1.99 15.73 -9.58
CA TYR A 135 -2.00 16.23 -10.97
C TYR A 135 -3.37 16.12 -11.64
N ILE A 136 -4.25 15.26 -11.11
CA ILE A 136 -5.62 15.12 -11.61
C ILE A 136 -6.57 16.11 -10.91
N PHE A 137 -6.42 16.31 -9.59
CA PHE A 137 -7.40 17.04 -8.79
C PHE A 137 -6.95 18.39 -8.22
N SER A 138 -5.65 18.67 -8.15
CA SER A 138 -5.17 19.95 -7.60
C SER A 138 -5.31 21.06 -8.63
N LEU A 139 -6.08 22.10 -8.29
CA LEU A 139 -6.20 23.33 -9.08
C LEU A 139 -5.09 24.35 -8.77
N GLU A 140 -4.38 24.15 -7.67
CA GLU A 140 -3.37 25.08 -7.18
C GLU A 140 -1.97 24.46 -7.34
N GLU A 141 -1.08 25.24 -7.98
CA GLU A 141 0.39 25.10 -8.01
C GLU A 141 1.05 24.07 -8.95
N ARG A 142 0.34 23.29 -9.76
CA ARG A 142 0.98 22.35 -10.71
C ARG A 142 0.46 22.47 -12.14
N ILE A 143 1.39 22.36 -13.09
CA ILE A 143 1.07 22.31 -14.53
C ILE A 143 0.22 21.06 -14.78
N PRO A 144 -0.99 21.20 -15.37
CA PRO A 144 -1.82 20.05 -15.72
C PRO A 144 -1.08 19.10 -16.66
N LEU A 145 -1.31 17.79 -16.50
CA LEU A 145 -0.75 16.80 -17.42
C LEU A 145 -1.33 17.00 -18.83
N SER A 146 -0.45 16.91 -19.84
CA SER A 146 -0.87 16.87 -21.24
C SER A 146 -1.59 15.56 -21.57
N VAL A 147 -2.33 15.54 -22.67
CA VAL A 147 -3.05 14.33 -23.10
C VAL A 147 -2.09 13.18 -23.39
N GLU A 148 -0.93 13.49 -23.98
CA GLU A 148 0.14 12.54 -24.24
C GLU A 148 0.67 11.94 -22.93
N LYS A 149 0.90 12.79 -21.91
CA LYS A 149 1.39 12.34 -20.61
C LYS A 149 0.35 11.48 -19.88
N ILE A 150 -0.94 11.86 -19.98
CA ILE A 150 -2.06 11.04 -19.46
C ILE A 150 -2.03 9.65 -20.12
N TYR A 151 -1.91 9.59 -21.45
CA TYR A 151 -1.83 8.33 -22.18
C TYR A 151 -0.62 7.47 -21.77
N GLU A 152 0.57 8.06 -21.66
CA GLU A 152 1.78 7.37 -21.22
C GLU A 152 1.63 6.80 -19.80
N ILE A 153 1.03 7.58 -18.89
CA ILE A 153 0.74 7.15 -17.53
C ILE A 153 -0.27 6.00 -17.54
N SER A 154 -1.35 6.11 -18.30
CA SER A 154 -2.35 5.04 -18.44
C SER A 154 -1.73 3.75 -18.98
N LEU A 155 -0.87 3.83 -19.98
CA LEU A 155 -0.18 2.69 -20.56
C LEU A 155 0.79 2.03 -19.57
N GLY A 156 1.60 2.83 -18.87
CA GLY A 156 2.49 2.33 -17.83
C GLY A 156 1.72 1.63 -16.69
N MET A 157 0.58 2.21 -16.29
CA MET A 157 -0.30 1.59 -15.29
C MET A 157 -0.87 0.26 -15.75
N ALA A 158 -1.32 0.16 -17.00
CA ALA A 158 -1.81 -1.11 -17.56
C ALA A 158 -0.72 -2.19 -17.54
N ARG A 159 0.52 -1.84 -17.91
CA ARG A 159 1.67 -2.76 -17.85
C ARG A 159 1.98 -3.21 -16.42
N GLY A 160 1.96 -2.28 -15.47
CA GLY A 160 2.17 -2.61 -14.04
C GLY A 160 1.11 -3.57 -13.51
N ILE A 161 -0.16 -3.33 -13.82
CA ILE A 161 -1.27 -4.19 -13.38
C ILE A 161 -1.21 -5.56 -14.06
N GLU A 162 -0.95 -5.61 -15.37
CA GLU A 162 -0.76 -6.87 -16.10
C GLU A 162 0.38 -7.69 -15.49
N TYR A 163 1.51 -7.06 -15.18
CA TYR A 163 2.64 -7.72 -14.54
C TYR A 163 2.24 -8.33 -13.18
N LEU A 164 1.50 -7.61 -12.34
CA LEU A 164 1.00 -8.16 -11.08
C LEU A 164 0.08 -9.36 -11.29
N HIS A 165 -0.74 -9.35 -12.34
CA HIS A 165 -1.74 -10.39 -12.58
C HIS A 165 -1.17 -11.65 -13.24
N ARG A 166 -0.14 -11.51 -14.07
CA ARG A 166 0.34 -12.55 -15.00
C ARG A 166 1.86 -12.67 -15.12
N GLY A 167 2.62 -11.67 -14.68
CA GLY A 167 4.08 -11.61 -14.79
C GLY A 167 4.83 -12.16 -13.57
N CYS A 168 4.11 -12.49 -12.50
CA CYS A 168 4.64 -13.08 -11.27
C CYS A 168 4.30 -14.57 -11.17
N ASP A 169 5.09 -15.34 -10.42
CA ASP A 169 4.85 -16.77 -10.15
C ASP A 169 3.49 -17.04 -9.47
N MET A 170 3.00 -16.04 -8.74
CA MET A 170 1.65 -16.00 -8.18
C MET A 170 0.94 -14.76 -8.70
N GLN A 171 -0.36 -14.88 -8.94
CA GLN A 171 -1.21 -13.75 -9.26
C GLN A 171 -1.33 -12.83 -8.04
N ILE A 172 -1.05 -11.55 -8.21
CA ILE A 172 -1.11 -10.54 -7.16
C ILE A 172 -2.28 -9.62 -7.45
N LEU A 173 -3.29 -9.66 -6.58
CA LEU A 173 -4.43 -8.74 -6.64
C LEU A 173 -4.17 -7.56 -5.70
N HIS A 174 -4.26 -6.34 -6.22
CA HIS A 174 -3.89 -5.12 -5.51
C HIS A 174 -5.03 -4.60 -4.61
N PHE A 175 -6.26 -4.60 -5.10
CA PHE A 175 -7.49 -4.13 -4.45
C PHE A 175 -7.57 -2.63 -4.08
N ASP A 176 -6.50 -1.86 -4.25
CA ASP A 176 -6.51 -0.41 -3.98
C ASP A 176 -5.92 0.44 -5.12
N ILE A 177 -6.24 0.11 -6.38
CA ILE A 177 -5.82 0.92 -7.54
C ILE A 177 -6.62 2.23 -7.55
N LYS A 178 -5.93 3.36 -7.32
CA LYS A 178 -6.50 4.71 -7.30
C LYS A 178 -5.40 5.77 -7.51
N PRO A 179 -5.72 7.01 -7.92
CA PRO A 179 -4.73 8.06 -8.17
C PRO A 179 -3.73 8.30 -7.03
N HIS A 180 -4.17 8.19 -5.78
CA HIS A 180 -3.30 8.39 -4.61
C HIS A 180 -2.18 7.34 -4.51
N ASN A 181 -2.46 6.10 -4.93
CA ASN A 181 -1.53 4.99 -4.85
C ASN A 181 -0.69 4.82 -6.13
N ILE A 182 -0.84 5.73 -7.10
CA ILE A 182 0.02 5.78 -8.29
C ILE A 182 1.07 6.86 -8.06
N LEU A 183 2.32 6.45 -7.87
CA LEU A 183 3.43 7.36 -7.66
C LEU A 183 4.18 7.62 -8.97
N LEU A 184 4.80 8.79 -9.07
CA LEU A 184 5.50 9.24 -10.25
C LEU A 184 6.99 9.43 -9.93
N ASP A 185 7.84 8.75 -10.70
CA ASP A 185 9.29 8.94 -10.64
C ASP A 185 9.72 10.29 -11.26
N GLU A 186 11.01 10.59 -11.29
CA GLU A 186 11.58 11.81 -11.87
C GLU A 186 11.17 12.07 -13.34
N ASN A 187 10.90 11.02 -14.11
CA ASN A 187 10.54 11.08 -15.52
C ASN A 187 9.03 11.01 -15.75
N PHE A 188 8.23 11.07 -14.67
CA PHE A 188 6.78 10.85 -14.68
C PHE A 188 6.39 9.43 -15.12
N THR A 189 7.28 8.44 -14.97
CA THR A 189 6.91 7.03 -15.10
C THR A 189 6.01 6.65 -13.93
N PRO A 190 4.83 6.07 -14.20
CA PRO A 190 3.91 5.68 -13.14
C PRO A 190 4.34 4.37 -12.48
N LYS A 191 4.20 4.31 -11.16
CA LYS A 191 4.45 3.11 -10.37
C LYS A 191 3.30 2.83 -9.42
N VAL A 192 2.79 1.60 -9.49
CA VAL A 192 1.80 1.08 -8.53
C VAL A 192 2.47 0.98 -7.16
N SER A 193 1.82 1.52 -6.13
CA SER A 193 2.32 1.54 -4.76
C SER A 193 1.21 1.13 -3.78
N ASN A 194 1.59 0.94 -2.51
CA ASN A 194 0.70 0.63 -1.40
C ASN A 194 0.03 -0.75 -1.49
N PHE A 195 0.80 -1.80 -1.15
CA PHE A 195 0.40 -3.20 -1.27
C PHE A 195 -0.25 -3.77 0.01
N GLU A 196 -0.71 -2.91 0.92
CA GLU A 196 -1.29 -3.32 2.20
C GLU A 196 -2.50 -4.25 2.04
N LEU A 197 -3.35 -3.97 1.05
CA LEU A 197 -4.54 -4.78 0.77
C LEU A 197 -4.27 -5.96 -0.16
N ALA A 198 -3.05 -6.05 -0.69
CA ALA A 198 -2.72 -7.00 -1.73
C ALA A 198 -2.77 -8.46 -1.26
N LYS A 199 -3.04 -9.36 -2.20
CA LYS A 199 -3.14 -10.81 -1.94
C LYS A 199 -2.53 -11.62 -3.08
N LEU A 200 -1.82 -12.68 -2.72
CA LEU A 200 -1.27 -13.66 -3.67
C LEU A 200 -2.21 -14.84 -3.85
N TYR A 201 -2.39 -15.26 -5.10
CA TYR A 201 -3.19 -16.43 -5.49
C TYR A 201 -2.44 -17.29 -6.50
N PRO A 202 -2.66 -18.62 -6.51
CA PRO A 202 -2.23 -19.46 -7.61
C PRO A 202 -2.86 -18.97 -8.92
N ILE A 203 -2.09 -18.98 -10.01
CA ILE A 203 -2.53 -18.50 -11.33
C ILE A 203 -3.77 -19.25 -11.84
N ASP A 204 -3.88 -20.54 -11.49
CA ASP A 204 -4.96 -21.42 -11.95
C ASP A 204 -6.29 -21.22 -11.20
N ASN A 205 -6.30 -20.45 -10.11
CA ASN A 205 -7.51 -20.18 -9.33
C ASN A 205 -8.15 -18.85 -9.75
N SER A 206 -9.24 -18.92 -10.50
CA SER A 206 -9.95 -17.74 -11.00
C SER A 206 -10.84 -17.05 -9.97
N ILE A 207 -11.18 -17.73 -8.86
CA ILE A 207 -12.09 -17.23 -7.82
C ILE A 207 -11.37 -17.16 -6.48
N VAL A 208 -11.43 -15.97 -5.90
CA VAL A 208 -10.80 -15.62 -4.63
C VAL A 208 -11.84 -15.61 -3.51
N SER A 209 -11.52 -16.27 -2.40
CA SER A 209 -12.29 -16.15 -1.16
C SER A 209 -11.79 -14.97 -0.34
N LEU A 210 -12.58 -13.90 -0.28
CA LEU A 210 -12.33 -12.76 0.60
C LEU A 210 -13.18 -12.86 1.86
N THR A 211 -12.54 -12.67 3.01
CA THR A 211 -13.18 -12.67 4.34
C THR A 211 -13.91 -11.38 4.66
N ALA A 212 -13.55 -10.26 3.99
CA ALA A 212 -14.20 -8.96 4.13
C ALA A 212 -14.04 -8.12 2.85
N ALA A 213 -14.97 -7.20 2.60
CA ALA A 213 -14.84 -6.19 1.55
C ALA A 213 -13.63 -5.30 1.84
N ARG A 214 -12.86 -4.95 0.80
CA ARG A 214 -11.61 -4.19 0.86
C ARG A 214 -11.51 -3.25 -0.34
N GLY A 215 -10.77 -2.16 -0.18
CA GLY A 215 -10.51 -1.15 -1.21
C GLY A 215 -11.04 0.23 -0.84
N THR A 216 -10.94 1.17 -1.77
CA THR A 216 -11.41 2.55 -1.59
C THR A 216 -12.74 2.78 -2.30
N LEU A 217 -13.73 3.32 -1.59
CA LEU A 217 -15.04 3.66 -2.13
C LEU A 217 -14.91 4.49 -3.42
N GLY A 218 -15.68 4.12 -4.46
CA GLY A 218 -15.57 4.70 -5.81
C GLY A 218 -14.64 3.94 -6.76
N TYR A 219 -13.77 3.06 -6.24
CA TYR A 219 -12.91 2.18 -7.06
C TYR A 219 -13.18 0.69 -6.81
N ILE A 220 -13.94 0.35 -5.78
CA ILE A 220 -14.27 -1.04 -5.45
C ILE A 220 -15.22 -1.62 -6.50
N ALA A 221 -14.85 -2.77 -7.05
CA ALA A 221 -15.66 -3.50 -8.01
C ALA A 221 -16.94 -4.07 -7.37
N PRO A 222 -18.08 -4.13 -8.09
CA PRO A 222 -19.36 -4.57 -7.52
C PRO A 222 -19.31 -5.97 -6.87
N GLU A 223 -18.54 -6.91 -7.44
CA GLU A 223 -18.40 -8.27 -6.92
C GLU A 223 -17.72 -8.35 -5.53
N LEU A 224 -17.04 -7.28 -5.08
CA LEU A 224 -16.45 -7.19 -3.74
C LEU A 224 -17.49 -6.87 -2.65
N PHE A 225 -18.62 -6.27 -3.03
CA PHE A 225 -19.74 -5.97 -2.14
C PHE A 225 -20.86 -7.01 -2.26
N TYR A 226 -21.20 -7.35 -3.49
CA TYR A 226 -22.35 -8.19 -3.82
C TYR A 226 -21.90 -9.63 -4.07
N LYS A 227 -21.91 -10.44 -3.01
CA LYS A 227 -21.52 -11.87 -3.06
C LYS A 227 -22.36 -12.73 -4.02
N ASN A 228 -23.49 -12.22 -4.50
CA ASN A 228 -24.37 -12.86 -5.46
C ASN A 228 -24.04 -12.54 -6.92
N ILE A 229 -23.12 -11.61 -7.21
CA ILE A 229 -22.79 -11.17 -8.59
C ILE A 229 -21.61 -11.97 -9.18
N GLY A 230 -20.85 -12.70 -8.37
CA GLY A 230 -19.79 -13.58 -8.84
C GLY A 230 -18.66 -13.77 -7.84
N GLY A 231 -17.65 -14.54 -8.24
CA GLY A 231 -16.42 -14.70 -7.48
C GLY A 231 -15.45 -13.53 -7.73
N VAL A 232 -14.76 -13.10 -6.67
CA VAL A 232 -13.72 -12.06 -6.79
C VAL A 232 -12.56 -12.60 -7.61
N SER A 233 -12.04 -11.80 -8.53
CA SER A 233 -10.91 -12.16 -9.40
C SER A 233 -10.05 -10.94 -9.69
N TYR A 234 -9.02 -11.10 -10.53
CA TYR A 234 -8.21 -9.98 -11.03
C TYR A 234 -9.02 -8.89 -11.75
N LYS A 235 -10.27 -9.19 -12.17
CA LYS A 235 -11.18 -8.20 -12.73
C LYS A 235 -11.55 -7.07 -11.76
N ALA A 236 -11.42 -7.28 -10.47
CA ALA A 236 -11.58 -6.23 -9.47
C ALA A 236 -10.59 -5.07 -9.71
N ASP A 237 -9.31 -5.38 -9.93
CA ASP A 237 -8.29 -4.37 -10.22
C ASP A 237 -8.50 -3.73 -11.60
N VAL A 238 -9.02 -4.50 -12.57
CA VAL A 238 -9.37 -3.97 -13.91
C VAL A 238 -10.50 -2.95 -13.80
N TYR A 239 -11.51 -3.21 -12.97
CA TYR A 239 -12.58 -2.25 -12.69
C TYR A 239 -12.01 -0.98 -12.06
N SER A 240 -11.20 -1.11 -10.99
CA SER A 240 -10.55 0.03 -10.35
C SER A 240 -9.67 0.84 -11.32
N PHE A 241 -8.97 0.16 -12.23
CA PHE A 241 -8.22 0.81 -13.30
C PHE A 241 -9.12 1.58 -14.27
N GLY A 242 -10.27 1.02 -14.66
CA GLY A 242 -11.28 1.75 -15.45
C GLY A 242 -11.74 3.03 -14.75
N MET A 243 -12.02 2.96 -13.44
CA MET A 243 -12.38 4.14 -12.64
C MET A 243 -11.26 5.19 -12.61
N LEU A 244 -9.99 4.76 -12.47
CA LEU A 244 -8.83 5.64 -12.56
C LEU A 244 -8.75 6.36 -13.93
N LEU A 245 -8.95 5.63 -15.03
CA LEU A 245 -8.93 6.22 -16.38
C LEU A 245 -10.02 7.28 -16.57
N LEU A 246 -11.21 7.05 -16.02
CA LEU A 246 -12.31 8.01 -16.09
C LEU A 246 -12.00 9.30 -15.32
N GLU A 247 -11.35 9.22 -14.17
CA GLU A 247 -10.92 10.42 -13.43
C GLU A 247 -9.80 11.15 -14.14
N MET A 248 -8.84 10.43 -14.72
CA MET A 248 -7.76 11.02 -15.52
C MET A 248 -8.32 11.78 -16.73
N ALA A 249 -9.31 11.21 -17.42
CA ALA A 249 -9.94 11.84 -18.59
C ALA A 249 -10.83 13.03 -18.21
N SER A 250 -11.61 12.90 -17.12
CA SER A 250 -12.56 13.95 -16.70
C SER A 250 -11.92 15.05 -15.84
N LYS A 251 -10.74 14.79 -15.25
CA LYS A 251 -10.09 15.64 -14.24
C LYS A 251 -10.98 15.94 -13.03
N ARG A 252 -11.88 15.00 -12.69
CA ARG A 252 -12.85 15.12 -11.60
C ARG A 252 -12.86 13.84 -10.76
N LYS A 253 -13.10 13.97 -9.46
CA LYS A 253 -13.28 12.82 -8.57
C LYS A 253 -14.61 12.12 -8.86
N ASN A 254 -14.60 10.81 -8.95
CA ASN A 254 -15.80 9.99 -9.16
C ASN A 254 -16.75 10.02 -7.95
N PHE A 255 -16.22 10.22 -6.74
CA PHE A 255 -17.01 10.35 -5.52
C PHE A 255 -16.67 11.65 -4.79
N ASN A 256 -17.60 12.60 -4.81
CA ASN A 256 -17.57 13.77 -3.93
C ASN A 256 -18.73 13.68 -2.93
N ALA A 257 -18.45 13.29 -1.69
CA ALA A 257 -19.42 13.27 -0.60
C ALA A 257 -20.05 14.63 -0.27
N LEU A 258 -19.55 15.72 -0.86
CA LEU A 258 -19.97 17.11 -0.64
C LEU A 258 -20.85 17.68 -1.77
N VAL A 259 -21.21 16.88 -2.79
CA VAL A 259 -22.02 17.40 -3.91
C VAL A 259 -23.51 17.22 -3.61
N ASN A 260 -24.16 18.33 -3.29
CA ASN A 260 -25.62 18.45 -3.05
C ASN A 260 -26.50 18.24 -4.31
N HIS A 261 -25.93 17.85 -5.45
CA HIS A 261 -26.66 17.68 -6.71
C HIS A 261 -26.32 16.33 -7.39
N SER A 262 -27.32 15.45 -7.51
CA SER A 262 -27.19 14.11 -8.07
C SER A 262 -26.70 14.06 -9.52
N SER A 263 -26.72 15.18 -10.25
CA SER A 263 -26.32 15.27 -11.66
C SER A 263 -24.80 15.26 -11.90
N GLN A 264 -23.98 15.22 -10.85
CA GLN A 264 -22.51 15.15 -10.96
C GLN A 264 -21.93 13.80 -10.50
N ILE A 265 -22.79 12.83 -10.14
CA ILE A 265 -22.40 11.47 -9.77
C ILE A 265 -22.60 10.60 -11.01
N TYR A 266 -21.52 10.18 -11.67
CA TYR A 266 -21.60 9.39 -12.90
C TYR A 266 -22.00 7.93 -12.69
N PHE A 267 -21.88 7.41 -11.46
CA PHE A 267 -22.12 5.98 -11.17
C PHE A 267 -22.96 5.77 -9.90
N PRO A 268 -23.90 4.81 -9.91
CA PRO A 268 -24.64 4.46 -8.71
C PRO A 268 -23.70 3.87 -7.65
N THR A 269 -23.78 4.41 -6.44
CA THR A 269 -23.16 3.90 -5.21
C THR A 269 -23.94 2.74 -4.61
#